data_AF-A0A4P6WVQ5-F1
#
_entry.id   AF-A0A4P6WVQ5-F1
#
_cell.length_a   1.000
_cell.length_b   1.000
_cell.length_c   1.000
_cell.angle_alpha   90.00
_cell.angle_beta   90.00
_cell.angle_gamma   90.00
#
_symmetry.space_group_name_H-M   'P 1'
#
loop_
_entity.id
_entity.type
_entity.pdbx_description
1 polymer ?
#
loop_
_entity_poly.entity_id
_entity_poly.type
_entity_poly.pdbx_seq_one_letter_code
_entity_poly.pdbx_strand_id
1 'polypeptide(L)'
;MDRRLFIVAAVIGFHVLGLWALQAGLLRRAVELVVPVTVMAELIEPPQPLVAPEPTPPKPQPAPKPVAPVQRVVKQAPMPLAVPDPAPVPEAPTGVVSAPPEPQPAVTEPVAAAPVAPPAPPKVELPSSDASYLNNPPPPYPQMSKRLREQGRVVVRVHISTDGIATRAEVQKSSGFPRLDETAVQTVLRWRYVPGKRAGVPEAMSYLIPIDFRLED
;
A
#
# COMPACT_ATOMS: atom_id res chain seq x y z
N MET A 1 -13.06 35.13 76.83
CA MET A 1 -13.61 34.99 75.46
C MET A 1 -14.33 33.67 75.34
N ASP A 2 -15.57 33.67 74.86
CA ASP A 2 -16.35 32.46 74.68
C ASP A 2 -15.74 31.59 73.57
N ARG A 3 -15.51 30.32 73.87
CA ARG A 3 -14.94 29.33 72.93
C ARG A 3 -15.70 29.27 71.60
N ARG A 4 -17.02 29.51 71.64
CA ARG A 4 -17.88 29.55 70.44
C ARG A 4 -17.59 30.77 69.57
N LEU A 5 -17.39 31.94 70.19
CA LEU A 5 -17.03 33.18 69.49
C LEU A 5 -15.66 33.04 68.82
N PHE A 6 -14.71 32.40 69.50
CA PHE A 6 -13.39 32.11 68.92
C PHE A 6 -13.48 31.18 67.70
N ILE A 7 -14.28 30.10 67.79
CA ILE A 7 -14.47 29.16 66.67
C ILE A 7 -15.10 29.87 65.46
N VAL A 8 -16.15 30.67 65.67
CA VAL A 8 -16.82 31.39 64.59
C VAL A 8 -15.88 32.40 63.93
N ALA A 9 -15.12 33.17 64.72
CA ALA A 9 -14.14 34.12 64.18
C ALA A 9 -13.03 33.42 63.38
N ALA A 10 -12.54 32.27 63.85
CA ALA A 10 -11.52 31.49 63.15
C ALA A 10 -12.05 30.94 61.81
N VAL A 11 -13.29 30.43 61.78
CA VAL A 11 -13.92 29.94 60.55
C VAL A 11 -14.11 31.08 59.55
N ILE A 12 -14.61 32.24 59.98
CA ILE A 12 -14.77 33.41 59.11
C ILE A 12 -13.40 33.87 58.58
N GLY A 13 -12.39 33.96 59.45
CA GLY A 13 -11.03 34.32 59.04
C GLY A 13 -10.44 33.35 58.00
N PHE A 14 -10.67 32.05 58.17
CA PHE A 14 -10.22 31.04 57.21
C PHE A 14 -10.89 31.21 55.83
N HIS A 15 -12.19 31.49 55.78
CA HIS A 15 -12.90 31.69 54.52
C HIS A 15 -12.46 32.98 53.82
N VAL A 16 -12.29 34.08 54.57
CA VAL A 16 -11.80 35.34 54.02
C VAL A 16 -10.38 35.17 53.46
N LEU A 17 -9.50 34.47 54.17
CA LEU A 17 -8.15 34.17 53.70
C LEU A 17 -8.16 33.29 52.44
N GLY A 18 -9.03 32.27 52.40
CA GLY A 18 -9.19 31.39 51.24
C GLY A 18 -9.68 32.14 50.00
N LEU A 19 -10.71 32.98 50.16
CA LEU A 19 -11.24 33.82 49.08
C LEU A 19 -10.21 34.85 48.61
N TRP A 20 -9.47 35.46 49.53
CA TRP A 20 -8.39 36.38 49.20
C TRP A 20 -7.26 35.70 48.42
N ALA A 21 -6.83 34.50 48.83
CA ALA A 21 -5.80 33.73 48.11
C ALA A 21 -6.24 33.32 46.70
N LEU A 22 -7.54 33.01 46.53
CA LEU A 22 -8.12 32.69 45.23
C LEU A 22 -8.16 33.92 44.32
N GLN A 23 -8.57 35.08 44.85
CA GLN A 23 -8.60 36.36 44.11
C GLN A 23 -7.20 36.91 43.80
N ALA A 24 -6.23 36.72 44.69
CA ALA A 24 -4.84 37.11 44.51
C ALA A 24 -4.09 36.23 43.48
N GLY A 25 -4.75 35.21 42.91
CA GLY A 25 -4.18 34.39 41.85
C GLY A 25 -3.10 33.41 42.33
N LEU A 26 -3.04 33.10 43.63
CA LEU A 26 -2.04 32.18 44.18
C LEU A 26 -2.16 30.77 43.58
N LEU A 27 -3.38 30.34 43.25
CA LEU A 27 -3.63 29.10 42.49
C LEU A 27 -3.14 29.19 41.04
N ARG A 28 -3.19 30.36 40.39
CA ARG A 28 -2.69 30.53 39.01
C ARG A 28 -1.16 30.51 38.97
N ARG A 29 -0.49 31.10 39.97
CA ARG A 29 0.98 31.06 40.13
C ARG A 29 1.52 29.66 40.36
N ALA A 30 0.81 28.80 41.09
CA ALA A 30 1.21 27.41 41.30
C ALA A 30 1.12 26.57 40.02
N VAL A 31 0.17 26.86 39.13
CA VAL A 31 0.00 26.17 37.84
C VAL A 31 1.08 26.59 36.82
N GLU A 32 1.52 27.85 36.83
CA GLU A 32 2.65 28.30 35.99
C GLU A 32 4.00 27.64 36.34
N LEU A 33 4.20 27.24 37.61
CA LEU A 33 5.44 26.58 38.04
C LEU A 33 5.53 25.10 37.62
N VAL A 34 4.39 24.44 37.35
CA VAL A 34 4.33 23.02 37.00
C VAL A 34 4.23 22.78 35.48
N VAL A 35 3.89 23.81 34.71
CA VAL A 35 3.89 23.72 33.24
C VAL A 35 4.79 24.82 32.67
N PRO A 36 6.13 24.68 32.77
CA PRO A 36 6.99 25.44 31.88
C PRO A 36 6.63 25.05 30.44
N VAL A 37 6.04 26.02 29.76
CA VAL A 37 5.95 26.17 28.31
C VAL A 37 7.19 25.55 27.65
N THR A 38 6.97 24.40 27.02
CA THR A 38 7.73 23.96 25.86
C THR A 38 6.72 23.63 24.76
N VAL A 39 5.87 24.61 24.45
CA VAL A 39 5.38 24.75 23.10
C VAL A 39 6.53 25.37 22.34
N MET A 40 7.36 24.52 21.72
CA MET A 40 8.17 24.96 20.62
C MET A 40 7.20 25.30 19.49
N ALA A 41 6.71 26.53 19.48
CA ALA A 41 6.34 27.16 18.24
C ALA A 41 7.66 27.32 17.49
N GLU A 42 8.01 26.32 16.69
CA GLU A 42 8.84 26.56 15.53
C GLU A 42 8.01 27.53 14.68
N LEU A 43 8.23 28.81 14.92
CA LEU A 43 7.92 29.86 13.98
C LEU A 43 8.67 29.46 12.72
N ILE A 44 7.97 28.78 11.82
CA ILE A 44 8.34 28.71 10.42
C ILE A 44 8.42 30.17 10.01
N GLU A 45 9.64 30.69 9.95
CA GLU A 45 9.89 31.96 9.29
C GLU A 45 9.25 31.84 7.90
N PRO A 46 8.32 32.73 7.52
CA PRO A 46 7.89 32.76 6.14
C PRO A 46 9.18 32.90 5.30
N PRO A 47 9.36 32.07 4.25
CA PRO A 47 10.57 32.11 3.47
C PRO A 47 10.78 33.55 3.02
N GLN A 48 11.85 34.16 3.51
CA GLN A 48 12.26 35.47 3.03
C GLN A 48 12.39 35.33 1.51
N PRO A 49 11.80 36.23 0.71
CA PRO A 49 12.03 36.21 -0.73
C PRO A 49 13.54 36.21 -0.94
N LEU A 50 14.06 35.12 -1.53
CA LEU A 50 15.44 35.08 -1.96
C LEU A 50 15.65 36.27 -2.87
N VAL A 51 16.35 37.29 -2.38
CA VAL A 51 16.99 38.27 -3.24
C VAL A 51 17.91 37.44 -4.13
N ALA A 52 17.56 37.33 -5.41
CA ALA A 52 18.36 36.62 -6.38
C ALA A 52 19.78 37.23 -6.31
N PRO A 53 20.83 36.43 -6.08
CA PRO A 53 22.18 36.93 -6.24
C PRO A 53 22.31 37.42 -7.68
N GLU A 54 22.87 38.62 -7.86
CA GLU A 54 23.22 39.13 -9.19
C GLU A 54 23.95 38.03 -9.96
N PRO A 55 23.60 37.81 -11.24
CA PRO A 55 24.25 36.78 -12.03
C PRO A 55 25.74 37.12 -12.13
N THR A 56 26.57 36.34 -11.44
CA THR A 56 28.02 36.40 -11.63
C THR A 56 28.33 36.13 -13.09
N PRO A 57 29.19 36.94 -13.74
CA PRO A 57 29.54 36.73 -15.14
C PRO A 57 30.06 35.30 -15.35
N PRO A 58 29.66 34.62 -16.43
CA PRO A 58 30.07 33.24 -16.67
C PRO A 58 31.58 33.20 -16.85
N LYS A 59 32.25 32.39 -16.01
CA LYS A 59 33.66 32.04 -16.22
C LYS A 59 33.81 31.38 -17.61
N PRO A 60 34.84 31.75 -18.39
CA PRO A 60 35.15 31.05 -19.64
C PRO A 60 35.36 29.57 -19.37
N GLN A 61 34.50 28.73 -19.94
CA GLN A 61 34.60 27.28 -19.83
C GLN A 61 35.71 26.80 -20.78
N PRO A 62 36.66 25.96 -20.34
CA PRO A 62 37.66 25.38 -21.22
C PRO A 62 36.96 24.57 -22.32
N ALA A 63 37.38 24.77 -23.57
CA ALA A 63 36.82 24.05 -24.71
C ALA A 63 36.91 22.52 -24.48
N PRO A 64 35.84 21.76 -24.75
CA PRO A 64 35.83 20.33 -24.58
C PRO A 64 36.85 19.68 -25.53
N LYS A 65 37.72 18.84 -24.99
CA LYS A 65 38.56 17.95 -25.82
C LYS A 65 37.65 17.03 -26.63
N PRO A 66 37.94 16.78 -27.92
CA PRO A 66 37.18 15.85 -28.74
C PRO A 66 37.11 14.47 -28.07
N VAL A 67 35.90 14.05 -27.72
CA VAL A 67 35.63 12.70 -27.23
C VAL A 67 35.70 11.78 -28.44
N ALA A 68 36.60 10.78 -28.40
CA ALA A 68 36.62 9.73 -29.40
C ALA A 68 35.23 9.08 -29.48
N PRO A 69 34.72 8.77 -30.69
CA PRO A 69 33.37 8.23 -30.85
C PRO A 69 33.26 6.89 -30.14
N VAL A 70 32.43 6.85 -29.10
CA VAL A 70 32.01 5.61 -28.44
C VAL A 70 31.24 4.81 -29.46
N GLN A 71 31.80 3.66 -29.85
CA GLN A 71 31.16 2.72 -30.75
C GLN A 71 29.89 2.20 -30.08
N ARG A 72 28.74 2.68 -30.56
CA ARG A 72 27.43 2.24 -30.11
C ARG A 72 27.26 0.77 -30.47
N VAL A 73 27.38 -0.12 -29.50
CA VAL A 73 26.93 -1.51 -29.66
C VAL A 73 25.41 -1.48 -29.72
N VAL A 74 24.88 -1.34 -30.93
CA VAL A 74 23.48 -1.60 -31.24
C VAL A 74 23.30 -3.10 -31.13
N LYS A 75 22.61 -3.57 -30.08
CA LYS A 75 22.16 -4.96 -30.00
C LYS A 75 21.15 -5.16 -31.13
N GLN A 76 21.58 -5.82 -32.20
CA GLN A 76 20.77 -6.09 -33.39
C GLN A 76 19.56 -6.93 -32.99
N ALA A 77 18.36 -6.48 -33.36
CA ALA A 77 17.19 -7.35 -33.44
C ALA A 77 17.39 -8.30 -34.64
N PRO A 78 17.05 -9.59 -34.53
CA PRO A 78 17.10 -10.48 -35.68
C PRO A 78 16.06 -10.02 -36.72
N MET A 79 16.54 -9.69 -37.91
CA MET A 79 15.71 -9.40 -39.07
C MET A 79 15.11 -10.72 -39.59
N PRO A 80 13.84 -10.76 -39.99
CA PRO A 80 13.30 -11.88 -40.75
C PRO A 80 14.01 -11.91 -42.11
N LEU A 81 14.66 -13.03 -42.44
CA LEU A 81 15.19 -13.27 -43.77
C LEU A 81 14.01 -13.28 -44.77
N ALA A 82 13.95 -12.26 -45.62
CA ALA A 82 13.13 -12.26 -46.82
C ALA A 82 13.69 -13.32 -47.77
N VAL A 83 12.90 -14.37 -48.01
CA VAL A 83 13.14 -15.27 -49.14
C VAL A 83 12.80 -14.47 -50.41
N PRO A 84 13.70 -14.37 -51.39
CA PRO A 84 13.43 -13.65 -52.61
C PRO A 84 12.34 -14.37 -53.43
N ASP A 85 11.35 -13.58 -53.80
CA ASP A 85 10.34 -13.84 -54.83
C ASP A 85 11.03 -13.90 -56.21
N PRO A 86 10.86 -14.97 -57.01
CA PRO A 86 11.07 -14.91 -58.44
C PRO A 86 9.71 -14.88 -59.15
N ALA A 87 9.39 -13.72 -59.73
CA ALA A 87 8.33 -13.56 -60.72
C ALA A 87 8.77 -14.12 -62.11
N PRO A 88 7.88 -14.19 -63.13
CA PRO A 88 7.60 -15.32 -64.04
C PRO A 88 8.50 -15.29 -65.31
N VAL A 89 8.52 -16.22 -66.29
CA VAL A 89 7.50 -16.79 -67.19
C VAL A 89 8.18 -17.93 -68.05
N PRO A 90 7.64 -18.44 -69.19
CA PRO A 90 6.87 -19.68 -69.43
C PRO A 90 7.62 -20.81 -70.21
N GLU A 91 7.08 -22.02 -70.26
CA GLU A 91 6.99 -22.85 -71.50
C GLU A 91 6.22 -24.16 -71.24
N ALA A 92 5.26 -24.45 -72.13
CA ALA A 92 4.62 -25.75 -72.32
C ALA A 92 5.29 -26.43 -73.55
N PRO A 93 4.90 -27.62 -74.06
CA PRO A 93 4.01 -28.67 -73.54
C PRO A 93 4.63 -30.10 -73.71
N THR A 94 3.77 -31.11 -73.56
CA THR A 94 3.84 -32.50 -74.08
C THR A 94 4.60 -33.57 -73.31
N GLY A 95 3.82 -34.54 -72.84
CA GLY A 95 4.25 -35.85 -72.36
C GLY A 95 3.03 -36.69 -72.01
N VAL A 96 2.36 -37.22 -73.04
CA VAL A 96 1.32 -38.24 -72.90
C VAL A 96 1.93 -39.55 -72.39
N VAL A 97 1.13 -40.31 -71.62
CA VAL A 97 0.94 -41.78 -71.64
C VAL A 97 0.84 -42.40 -70.24
N SER A 98 -0.39 -42.87 -70.00
CA SER A 98 -0.94 -43.90 -69.13
C SER A 98 -0.04 -44.97 -68.50
N ALA A 99 -0.33 -45.31 -67.23
CA ALA A 99 -0.50 -46.70 -66.75
C ALA A 99 -1.27 -46.75 -65.39
N PRO A 100 -2.27 -47.66 -65.21
CA PRO A 100 -3.03 -47.89 -63.95
C PRO A 100 -2.24 -48.58 -62.80
N PRO A 101 -2.79 -48.64 -61.57
CA PRO A 101 -2.01 -48.80 -60.33
C PRO A 101 -1.75 -50.26 -59.94
N GLU A 102 -0.57 -50.51 -59.37
CA GLU A 102 -0.25 -51.73 -58.63
C GLU A 102 -0.40 -51.45 -57.12
N PRO A 103 -1.00 -52.36 -56.31
CA PRO A 103 -1.23 -52.10 -54.89
C PRO A 103 0.05 -52.31 -54.10
N GLN A 104 0.71 -51.23 -53.68
CA GLN A 104 1.79 -51.30 -52.71
C GLN A 104 1.27 -51.27 -51.26
N PRO A 105 1.85 -52.08 -50.35
CA PRO A 105 1.40 -52.23 -48.98
C PRO A 105 1.46 -50.92 -48.19
N ALA A 106 0.49 -50.74 -47.29
CA ALA A 106 0.39 -49.61 -46.39
C ALA A 106 1.72 -49.36 -45.66
N VAL A 107 2.40 -48.28 -46.05
CA VAL A 107 3.49 -47.70 -45.28
C VAL A 107 2.85 -47.09 -44.05
N THR A 108 3.15 -47.66 -42.88
CA THR A 108 2.87 -47.02 -41.59
C THR A 108 3.56 -45.67 -41.58
N GLU A 109 2.79 -44.58 -41.67
CA GLU A 109 3.29 -43.24 -41.44
C GLU A 109 3.91 -43.18 -40.03
N PRO A 110 5.13 -42.65 -39.88
CA PRO A 110 5.64 -42.34 -38.55
C PRO A 110 4.75 -41.23 -37.99
N VAL A 111 4.02 -41.53 -36.91
CA VAL A 111 3.30 -40.52 -36.15
C VAL A 111 4.33 -39.48 -35.70
N ALA A 112 4.31 -38.32 -36.36
CA ALA A 112 5.03 -37.15 -35.92
C ALA A 112 4.54 -36.82 -34.51
N ALA A 113 5.40 -37.02 -33.52
CA ALA A 113 5.12 -36.63 -32.15
C ALA A 113 4.82 -35.13 -32.14
N ALA A 114 3.59 -34.76 -31.78
CA ALA A 114 3.20 -33.38 -31.61
C ALA A 114 4.15 -32.70 -30.61
N PRO A 115 4.51 -31.41 -30.82
CA PRO A 115 5.34 -30.68 -29.87
C PRO A 115 4.65 -30.68 -28.50
N VAL A 116 5.37 -31.11 -27.46
CA VAL A 116 4.90 -31.05 -26.07
C VAL A 116 4.63 -29.58 -25.73
N ALA A 117 3.38 -29.25 -25.46
CA ALA A 117 2.98 -27.91 -25.06
C ALA A 117 3.77 -27.50 -23.80
N PRO A 118 4.20 -26.23 -23.68
CA PRO A 118 4.84 -25.74 -22.47
C PRO A 118 3.96 -26.02 -21.24
N PRO A 119 4.55 -26.37 -20.07
CA PRO A 119 3.77 -26.60 -18.86
C PRO A 119 2.96 -25.35 -18.51
N ALA A 120 1.67 -25.56 -18.22
CA ALA A 120 0.77 -24.48 -17.81
C ALA A 120 1.29 -23.77 -16.56
N PRO A 121 1.11 -22.45 -16.43
CA PRO A 121 1.55 -21.70 -15.26
C PRO A 121 0.89 -22.26 -13.98
N PRO A 122 1.62 -22.27 -12.84
CA PRO A 122 1.09 -22.83 -11.60
C PRO A 122 -0.15 -22.07 -11.12
N LYS A 123 -1.18 -22.81 -10.71
CA LYS A 123 -2.43 -22.25 -10.18
C LYS A 123 -2.15 -21.53 -8.84
N VAL A 124 -2.58 -20.27 -8.73
CA VAL A 124 -2.47 -19.44 -7.52
C VAL A 124 -3.85 -19.25 -6.91
N GLU A 125 -4.00 -19.59 -5.65
CA GLU A 125 -5.20 -19.37 -4.83
C GLU A 125 -4.90 -18.27 -3.81
N LEU A 126 -5.73 -17.22 -3.80
CA LEU A 126 -5.53 -16.07 -2.90
C LEU A 126 -5.97 -16.40 -1.47
N PRO A 127 -5.39 -15.73 -0.47
CA PRO A 127 -5.88 -15.82 0.90
C PRO A 127 -7.32 -15.31 1.04
N SER A 128 -8.01 -15.74 2.10
CA SER A 128 -9.37 -15.28 2.41
C SER A 128 -9.61 -15.13 3.91
N SER A 129 -10.36 -14.08 4.29
CA SER A 129 -10.95 -13.90 5.63
C SER A 129 -12.34 -14.52 5.77
N ASP A 130 -12.96 -14.87 4.65
CA ASP A 130 -14.40 -15.11 4.54
C ASP A 130 -14.69 -16.62 4.46
N ALA A 131 -14.11 -17.36 5.40
CA ALA A 131 -14.42 -18.77 5.58
C ALA A 131 -15.22 -18.96 6.86
N SER A 132 -16.34 -19.68 6.76
CA SER A 132 -17.32 -19.86 7.84
C SER A 132 -16.74 -20.45 9.12
N TYR A 133 -15.64 -21.20 9.03
CA TYR A 133 -14.96 -21.80 10.18
C TYR A 133 -13.93 -20.87 10.86
N LEU A 134 -13.62 -19.70 10.30
CA LEU A 134 -12.61 -18.78 10.87
C LEU A 134 -13.14 -18.00 12.07
N ASN A 135 -14.47 -17.92 12.27
CA ASN A 135 -15.10 -17.16 13.36
C ASN A 135 -14.50 -15.76 13.55
N ASN A 136 -14.38 -15.00 12.45
CA ASN A 136 -13.86 -13.63 12.47
C ASN A 136 -14.98 -12.64 12.82
N PRO A 137 -15.06 -12.10 14.05
CA PRO A 137 -16.10 -11.14 14.39
C PRO A 137 -15.87 -9.80 13.68
N PRO A 138 -16.93 -9.03 13.39
CA PRO A 138 -16.80 -7.71 12.79
C PRO A 138 -16.05 -6.75 13.73
N PRO A 139 -15.36 -5.72 13.19
CA PRO A 139 -14.67 -4.71 14.00
C PRO A 139 -15.63 -3.97 14.93
N PRO A 140 -15.26 -3.79 16.22
CA PRO A 140 -16.09 -3.06 17.16
C PRO A 140 -16.08 -1.57 16.81
N TYR A 141 -17.25 -0.96 16.68
CA TYR A 141 -17.34 0.44 16.30
C TYR A 141 -16.94 1.38 17.46
N PRO A 142 -15.94 2.28 17.28
CA PRO A 142 -15.46 3.16 18.35
C PRO A 142 -16.54 4.08 18.91
N GLN A 143 -16.65 4.17 20.23
CA GLN A 143 -17.69 4.95 20.91
C GLN A 143 -17.66 6.44 20.55
N MET A 144 -16.47 7.03 20.40
CA MET A 144 -16.33 8.43 19.99
C MET A 144 -16.82 8.63 18.54
N SER A 145 -16.45 7.74 17.62
CA SER A 145 -16.89 7.80 16.23
C SER A 145 -18.40 7.61 16.09
N LYS A 146 -19.03 6.78 16.95
CA LYS A 146 -20.50 6.69 17.04
C LYS A 146 -21.12 8.03 17.44
N ARG A 147 -20.60 8.68 18.49
CA ARG A 147 -21.11 9.98 18.98
C ARG A 147 -20.97 11.09 17.93
N LEU A 148 -19.89 11.06 17.17
CA LEU A 148 -19.59 12.02 16.10
C LEU A 148 -20.22 11.65 14.74
N ARG A 149 -20.97 10.54 14.68
CA ARG A 149 -21.60 10.03 13.46
C ARG A 149 -20.64 9.78 12.29
N GLU A 150 -19.40 9.42 12.58
CA GLU A 150 -18.34 9.18 11.59
C GLU A 150 -18.52 7.81 10.95
N GLN A 151 -18.76 7.74 9.64
CA GLN A 151 -18.94 6.50 8.88
C GLN A 151 -18.00 6.46 7.68
N GLY A 152 -17.67 5.27 7.18
CA GLY A 152 -16.82 5.15 6.00
C GLY A 152 -16.31 3.73 5.74
N ARG A 153 -15.57 3.58 4.64
CA ARG A 153 -14.96 2.31 4.22
C ARG A 153 -13.45 2.37 4.35
N VAL A 154 -12.87 1.45 5.12
CA VAL A 154 -11.42 1.23 5.21
C VAL A 154 -11.04 0.06 4.31
N VAL A 155 -9.94 0.16 3.58
CA VAL A 155 -9.31 -1.00 2.91
C VAL A 155 -7.99 -1.27 3.60
N VAL A 156 -7.90 -2.43 4.24
CA VAL A 156 -6.70 -2.87 4.97
C VAL A 156 -5.96 -3.90 4.13
N ARG A 157 -4.66 -3.69 3.92
CA ARG A 157 -3.75 -4.69 3.37
C ARG A 157 -3.19 -5.51 4.51
N VAL A 158 -3.47 -6.81 4.53
CA VAL A 158 -2.93 -7.75 5.51
C VAL A 158 -1.93 -8.68 4.84
N HIS A 159 -0.84 -8.98 5.54
CA HIS A 159 0.12 -10.01 5.15
C HIS A 159 -0.17 -11.28 5.95
N ILE A 160 -0.51 -12.37 5.28
CA ILE A 160 -0.96 -13.62 5.88
C ILE A 160 0.16 -14.66 5.73
N SER A 161 0.54 -15.31 6.83
CA SER A 161 1.53 -16.39 6.82
C SER A 161 0.96 -17.69 6.24
N THR A 162 1.82 -18.67 6.00
CA THR A 162 1.43 -20.03 5.61
C THR A 162 0.54 -20.73 6.63
N ASP A 163 0.55 -20.28 7.88
CA ASP A 163 -0.26 -20.81 8.98
C ASP A 163 -1.64 -20.13 9.10
N GLY A 164 -1.94 -19.16 8.23
CA GLY A 164 -3.22 -18.43 8.26
C GLY A 164 -3.27 -17.35 9.34
N ILE A 165 -2.11 -16.86 9.81
CA ILE A 165 -2.00 -15.79 10.80
C ILE A 165 -1.59 -14.48 10.12
N ALA A 166 -2.21 -13.37 10.51
CA ALA A 166 -1.77 -12.05 10.08
C ALA A 166 -0.45 -11.66 10.75
N THR A 167 0.59 -11.39 9.96
CA THR A 167 1.90 -10.95 10.46
C THR A 167 2.08 -9.43 10.40
N ARG A 168 1.34 -8.76 9.51
CA ARG A 168 1.37 -7.31 9.32
C ARG A 168 0.04 -6.83 8.74
N ALA A 169 -0.42 -5.65 9.13
CA ALA A 169 -1.59 -5.02 8.54
C ALA A 169 -1.36 -3.52 8.41
N GLU A 170 -1.78 -2.95 7.29
CA GLU A 170 -1.59 -1.54 6.95
C GLU A 170 -2.84 -1.00 6.25
N VAL A 171 -3.14 0.28 6.47
CA VAL A 171 -4.23 0.94 5.77
C VAL A 171 -3.80 1.22 4.34
N GLN A 172 -4.47 0.60 3.36
CA GLN A 172 -4.28 0.91 1.95
C GLN A 172 -5.21 2.04 1.49
N LYS A 173 -6.43 2.10 2.05
CA LYS A 173 -7.36 3.21 1.83
C LYS A 173 -8.04 3.56 3.14
N SER A 174 -7.90 4.82 3.55
CA SER A 174 -8.52 5.36 4.76
C SER A 174 -10.02 5.56 4.58
N SER A 175 -10.79 5.41 5.66
CA SER A 175 -12.19 5.85 5.75
C SER A 175 -12.36 7.37 5.80
N GLY A 176 -11.27 8.12 5.99
CA GLY A 176 -11.27 9.54 6.33
C GLY A 176 -11.23 9.80 7.84
N PHE A 177 -11.34 8.77 8.68
CA PHE A 177 -11.37 8.89 10.13
C PHE A 177 -10.32 7.96 10.78
N PRO A 178 -9.26 8.51 11.41
CA PRO A 178 -8.18 7.70 12.00
C PRO A 178 -8.65 6.64 13.01
N ARG A 179 -9.70 6.95 13.79
CA ARG A 179 -10.26 6.00 14.76
C ARG A 179 -10.85 4.75 14.12
N LEU A 180 -11.52 4.90 12.98
CA LEU A 180 -12.09 3.77 12.24
C LEU A 180 -10.97 2.94 11.60
N ASP A 181 -9.97 3.63 11.04
CA ASP A 181 -8.81 3.01 10.40
C ASP A 181 -7.99 2.17 11.39
N GLU A 182 -7.67 2.73 12.56
CA GLU A 182 -6.92 2.03 13.61
C GLU A 182 -7.68 0.80 14.12
N THR A 183 -8.99 0.94 14.32
CA THR A 183 -9.86 -0.16 14.74
C THR A 183 -9.91 -1.28 13.70
N ALA A 184 -9.98 -0.93 12.42
CA ALA A 184 -9.95 -1.90 11.33
C ALA A 184 -8.63 -2.68 11.33
N VAL A 185 -7.49 -1.99 11.41
CA VAL A 185 -6.16 -2.63 11.46
C VAL A 185 -6.03 -3.56 12.67
N GLN A 186 -6.41 -3.10 13.86
CA GLN A 186 -6.36 -3.89 15.09
C GLN A 186 -7.22 -5.15 15.03
N THR A 187 -8.38 -5.08 14.37
CA THR A 187 -9.29 -6.21 14.24
C THR A 187 -8.74 -7.23 13.24
N VAL A 188 -8.32 -6.76 12.07
CA VAL A 188 -7.73 -7.58 10.99
C VAL A 188 -6.49 -8.34 11.49
N LEU A 189 -5.65 -7.73 12.32
CA LEU A 189 -4.49 -8.41 12.91
C LEU A 189 -4.85 -9.61 13.80
N ARG A 190 -6.06 -9.63 14.37
CA ARG A 190 -6.49 -10.68 15.33
C ARG A 190 -7.26 -11.81 14.65
N TRP A 191 -7.72 -11.59 13.42
CA TRP A 191 -8.46 -12.58 12.64
C TRP A 191 -7.60 -13.80 12.28
N ARG A 192 -8.29 -14.87 11.90
CA ARG A 192 -7.71 -16.03 11.26
C ARG A 192 -7.99 -15.99 9.77
N TYR A 193 -7.13 -16.63 9.00
CA TYR A 193 -7.18 -16.59 7.55
C TYR A 193 -6.98 -17.97 6.95
N VAL A 194 -7.55 -18.15 5.77
CA VAL A 194 -7.12 -19.23 4.87
C VAL A 194 -5.85 -18.75 4.17
N PRO A 195 -4.71 -19.44 4.33
CA PRO A 195 -3.48 -19.05 3.65
C PRO A 195 -3.66 -19.17 2.14
N GLY A 196 -2.99 -18.30 1.39
CA GLY A 196 -2.89 -18.44 -0.06
C GLY A 196 -2.14 -19.73 -0.42
N LYS A 197 -2.35 -20.25 -1.62
CA LYS A 197 -1.65 -21.43 -2.11
C LYS A 197 -1.10 -21.19 -3.50
N ARG A 198 0.09 -21.74 -3.79
CA ARG A 198 0.62 -21.85 -5.14
C ARG A 198 0.88 -23.31 -5.44
N ALA A 199 0.27 -23.81 -6.52
CA ALA A 199 0.31 -25.22 -6.89
C ALA A 199 -0.09 -26.16 -5.72
N GLY A 200 -1.06 -25.74 -4.91
CA GLY A 200 -1.55 -26.50 -3.74
C GLY A 200 -0.71 -26.37 -2.47
N VAL A 201 0.45 -25.72 -2.52
CA VAL A 201 1.34 -25.48 -1.37
C VAL A 201 0.99 -24.15 -0.72
N PRO A 202 0.77 -24.08 0.61
CA PRO A 202 0.57 -22.81 1.31
C PRO A 202 1.73 -21.84 1.11
N GLU A 203 1.43 -20.60 0.78
CA GLU A 203 2.40 -19.52 0.57
C GLU A 203 1.92 -18.24 1.24
N ALA A 204 2.85 -17.52 1.87
CA ALA A 204 2.54 -16.24 2.49
C ALA A 204 2.21 -15.20 1.41
N MET A 205 1.07 -14.53 1.55
CA MET A 205 0.57 -13.59 0.54
C MET A 205 -0.11 -12.40 1.21
N SER A 206 -0.14 -11.26 0.48
CA SER A 206 -0.89 -10.09 0.89
C SER A 206 -2.34 -10.16 0.38
N TYR A 207 -3.28 -9.74 1.22
CA TYR A 207 -4.72 -9.72 0.91
C TYR A 207 -5.34 -8.38 1.29
N LEU A 208 -6.33 -7.93 0.52
CA LEU A 208 -7.01 -6.64 0.72
C LEU A 208 -8.42 -6.88 1.27
N ILE A 209 -8.68 -6.31 2.43
CA ILE A 209 -9.94 -6.48 3.15
C ILE A 209 -10.66 -5.14 3.18
N PRO A 210 -11.81 -5.00 2.48
CA PRO A 210 -12.69 -3.86 2.67
C PRO A 210 -13.52 -4.04 3.95
N ILE A 211 -13.55 -3.03 4.81
CA ILE A 211 -14.35 -2.96 6.02
C ILE A 211 -15.25 -1.75 5.95
N ASP A 212 -16.55 -1.96 6.09
CA ASP A 212 -17.57 -0.91 6.08
C ASP A 212 -18.02 -0.59 7.52
N PHE A 213 -17.80 0.65 7.96
CA PHE A 213 -18.37 1.19 9.18
C PHE A 213 -19.64 1.98 8.85
N ARG A 214 -20.79 1.44 9.25
CA ARG A 214 -22.10 2.08 9.12
C ARG A 214 -22.81 2.11 10.47
N LEU A 215 -23.53 3.19 10.73
CA LEU A 215 -24.43 3.30 11.87
C LEU A 215 -25.80 2.76 11.47
N GLU A 216 -26.42 2.01 12.37
CA GLU A 216 -27.81 1.60 12.24
C GLU A 216 -28.68 2.81 12.64
N ASP A 217 -29.72 3.08 11.86
CA ASP A 217 -30.68 4.18 12.08
C ASP A 217 -31.65 3.89 13.23
#